data_AF-A0A4Y2SAT6-F1
#
_entry.id   AF-A0A4Y2SAT6-F1
#
_cell.length_a   1.000
_cell.length_b   1.000
_cell.length_c   1.000
_cell.angle_alpha   90.00
_cell.angle_beta   90.00
_cell.angle_gamma   90.00
#
_symmetry.space_group_name_H-M   'P 1'
#
loop_
_entity.id
_entity.type
_entity.pdbx_description
1 polymer ?
#
loop_
_entity_poly.entity_id
_entity_poly.type
_entity_poly.pdbx_seq_one_letter_code
_entity_poly.pdbx_strand_id
1 'polypeptide(L)'
;MDSSRSAQTALIQFLRAEGEHVSQIYCRMKEVYGEQCLARCIIFRWCQRYEVGRVNIKDLPRPGQAHVMTNRATILAVDELIRQNLWIITREIAVELSIIKGTVHHIIPKKLGYGKVCAQCVTKHL
;
A
#
# COMPACT_ATOMS: atom_id res chain seq x y z
N MET A 1 -12.40 26.02 -6.70
CA MET A 1 -11.24 25.70 -5.84
C MET A 1 -10.91 24.23 -6.04
N ASP A 2 -9.63 23.82 -6.00
CA ASP A 2 -9.29 22.39 -6.12
C ASP A 2 -9.86 21.62 -4.92
N SER A 3 -10.86 20.78 -5.16
CA SER A 3 -11.50 19.96 -4.14
C SER A 3 -10.86 18.58 -3.98
N SER A 4 -9.64 18.39 -4.50
CA SER A 4 -8.87 17.17 -4.28
C SER A 4 -8.69 16.89 -2.78
N ARG A 5 -8.70 15.60 -2.41
CA ARG A 5 -8.47 15.19 -1.01
C ARG A 5 -7.12 15.68 -0.49
N SER A 6 -6.10 15.73 -1.34
CA SER A 6 -4.78 16.27 -1.03
C SER A 6 -4.82 17.76 -0.69
N ALA A 7 -5.55 18.56 -1.48
CA ALA A 7 -5.69 20.00 -1.23
C ALA A 7 -6.38 20.27 0.12
N GLN A 8 -7.49 19.56 0.39
CA GLN A 8 -8.19 19.67 1.68
C GLN A 8 -7.30 19.22 2.85
N THR A 9 -6.52 18.15 2.67
CA THR A 9 -5.60 17.62 3.69
C THR A 9 -4.44 18.58 4.00
N ALA A 10 -3.96 19.32 3.00
CA ALA A 10 -2.96 20.37 3.17
C ALA A 10 -3.53 21.58 3.92
N LEU A 11 -4.76 21.98 3.62
CA LEU A 11 -5.43 23.06 4.36
C LEU A 11 -5.63 22.70 5.83
N ILE A 12 -6.02 21.45 6.14
CA ILE A 12 -6.13 20.96 7.52
C ILE A 12 -4.79 21.05 8.24
N GLN A 13 -3.68 20.72 7.57
CA GLN A 13 -2.34 20.82 8.15
C GLN A 13 -1.97 22.27 8.48
N PHE A 14 -2.26 23.19 7.55
CA PHE A 14 -2.02 24.61 7.72
C PHE A 14 -2.82 25.19 8.90
N LEU A 15 -4.14 24.99 8.92
CA LEU A 15 -5.01 25.49 10.00
C LEU A 15 -4.64 24.90 11.36
N ARG A 16 -4.16 23.64 11.37
CA ARG A 16 -3.68 23.03 12.61
C ARG A 16 -2.36 23.62 13.08
N ALA A 17 -1.48 24.00 12.17
CA ALA A 17 -0.23 24.70 12.49
C ALA A 17 -0.47 26.14 13.00
N GLU A 18 -1.54 26.80 12.53
CA GLU A 18 -2.01 28.08 13.10
C GLU A 18 -2.56 27.95 14.52
N GLY A 19 -2.76 26.72 15.03
CA GLY A 19 -3.23 26.45 16.38
C GLY A 19 -4.75 26.41 16.54
N GLU A 20 -5.51 26.30 15.43
CA GLU A 20 -6.97 26.23 15.50
C GLU A 20 -7.46 24.93 16.15
N HIS A 21 -8.59 25.04 16.86
CA HIS A 21 -9.27 23.88 17.40
C HIS A 21 -10.00 23.10 16.30
N VAL A 22 -10.09 21.77 16.42
CA VAL A 22 -10.63 20.89 15.37
C VAL A 22 -12.06 21.24 14.95
N SER A 23 -12.86 21.80 15.88
CA SER A 23 -14.21 22.29 15.56
C SER A 23 -14.20 23.52 14.64
N GLN A 24 -13.26 24.45 14.83
CA GLN A 24 -13.11 25.63 13.99
C GLN A 24 -12.61 25.26 12.59
N ILE A 25 -11.65 24.34 12.53
CA ILE A 25 -11.14 23.77 11.28
C ILE A 25 -12.29 23.17 10.45
N TYR A 26 -13.22 22.45 11.07
CA TYR A 26 -14.38 21.89 10.37
C TYR A 26 -15.32 22.97 9.81
N CYS A 27 -15.59 24.03 10.57
CA CYS A 27 -16.42 25.14 10.10
C CYS A 27 -15.78 25.84 8.88
N ARG A 28 -14.50 26.20 8.97
CA ARG A 28 -13.74 26.81 7.87
C ARG A 28 -13.67 25.90 6.65
N MET A 29 -13.40 24.62 6.85
CA MET A 29 -13.42 23.62 5.78
C MET A 29 -14.78 23.57 5.06
N LYS A 30 -15.89 23.63 5.82
CA LYS A 30 -17.24 23.61 5.27
C LYS A 30 -17.61 24.90 4.53
N GLU A 31 -17.13 26.05 5.00
CA GLU A 31 -17.27 27.34 4.30
C GLU A 31 -16.55 27.34 2.95
N VAL A 32 -15.35 26.76 2.90
CA VAL A 32 -14.50 26.74 1.70
C VAL A 32 -14.95 25.70 0.67
N TYR A 33 -15.25 24.47 1.11
CA TYR A 33 -15.53 23.34 0.22
C TYR A 33 -17.02 22.96 0.12
N GLY A 34 -17.89 23.52 0.96
CA GLY A 34 -19.32 23.23 0.96
C GLY A 34 -19.62 21.74 1.02
N GLU A 35 -20.42 21.26 0.07
CA GLU A 35 -20.80 19.84 -0.07
C GLU A 35 -19.63 18.91 -0.40
N GLN A 36 -18.53 19.45 -0.94
CA GLN A 36 -17.35 18.66 -1.28
C GLN A 36 -16.37 18.52 -0.10
N CYS A 37 -16.72 19.11 1.05
CA CYS A 37 -15.91 19.06 2.27
C CYS A 37 -15.76 17.62 2.80
N LEU A 38 -14.56 17.28 3.25
CA LEU A 38 -14.30 16.03 3.95
C LEU A 38 -15.23 15.88 5.17
N ALA A 39 -15.70 14.65 5.41
CA ALA A 39 -16.50 14.35 6.59
C ALA A 39 -15.73 14.72 7.88
N ARG A 40 -16.47 15.20 8.88
CA ARG A 40 -15.93 15.65 10.18
C ARG A 40 -14.98 14.63 10.84
N CYS A 41 -15.29 13.33 10.72
CA CYS A 41 -14.45 12.25 11.25
C CYS A 41 -13.09 12.13 10.54
N ILE A 42 -13.03 12.41 9.23
CA ILE A 42 -11.79 12.39 8.44
C ILE A 42 -10.89 13.57 8.84
N ILE A 43 -11.48 14.76 9.00
CA ILE A 43 -10.78 15.97 9.44
C ILE A 43 -10.17 15.76 10.83
N PHE A 44 -10.96 15.21 11.76
CA PHE A 44 -10.50 14.90 13.11
C PHE A 44 -9.31 13.92 13.10
N ARG A 45 -9.40 12.84 12.31
CA ARG A 45 -8.31 11.88 12.15
C ARG A 45 -7.04 12.51 11.57
N TRP A 46 -7.16 13.46 10.64
CA TRP A 46 -6.01 14.19 10.12
C TRP A 46 -5.39 15.11 11.16
N CYS A 47 -6.20 15.86 11.92
CA CYS A 47 -5.72 16.71 13.01
C CYS A 47 -4.89 15.91 14.03
N GLN A 48 -5.38 14.75 14.47
CA GLN A 48 -4.64 13.85 15.36
C GLN A 48 -3.33 13.36 14.76
N ARG A 49 -3.30 13.03 13.47
CA ARG A 49 -2.08 12.60 12.79
C ARG A 49 -1.03 13.71 12.74
N TYR A 50 -1.46 14.95 12.56
CA TYR A 50 -0.58 16.12 12.57
C TYR A 50 -0.07 16.45 13.97
N GLU A 51 -0.86 16.26 15.03
CA GLU A 51 -0.40 16.37 16.42
C GLU A 51 0.75 15.39 16.72
N VAL A 52 0.70 14.18 16.17
CA VAL A 52 1.74 13.14 16.31
C VAL A 52 2.95 13.41 15.40
N GLY A 53 3.05 14.59 14.77
CA GLY A 53 4.21 15.02 13.99
C GLY A 53 4.25 14.48 12.55
N ARG A 54 3.13 13.97 12.00
CA ARG A 54 3.09 13.50 10.61
C ARG A 54 3.17 14.66 9.62
N VAL A 55 4.23 14.78 8.83
CA VAL A 55 4.37 15.87 7.84
C VAL A 55 3.81 15.52 6.45
N ASN A 56 3.59 14.24 6.16
CA ASN A 56 3.23 13.78 4.81
C ASN A 56 1.72 13.94 4.52
N ILE A 57 1.41 14.76 3.52
CA ILE A 57 0.05 15.03 2.98
C ILE A 57 -0.51 13.83 2.22
N LYS A 58 0.35 13.00 1.60
CA LYS A 58 -0.08 11.83 0.86
C LYS A 58 -0.50 10.70 1.80
N ASP A 59 -1.48 9.92 1.36
CA ASP A 59 -1.85 8.68 2.02
C ASP A 59 -0.61 7.76 2.06
N LEU A 60 -0.27 7.28 3.26
CA LEU A 60 0.75 6.24 3.39
C LEU A 60 0.23 4.97 2.72
N PRO A 61 1.14 4.16 2.15
CA PRO A 61 0.76 2.84 1.67
C PRO A 61 0.07 2.12 2.83
N ARG A 62 -1.16 1.65 2.58
CA ARG A 62 -1.89 0.87 3.59
C ARG A 62 -1.04 -0.36 3.91
N PRO A 63 -0.88 -0.73 5.18
CA PRO A 63 -0.35 -2.04 5.54
C PRO A 63 -1.22 -3.10 4.86
N GLY A 64 -0.73 -3.63 3.75
CA GLY A 64 -1.36 -4.71 3.01
C GLY A 64 -0.79 -6.03 3.49
N GLN A 65 -1.67 -7.04 3.59
CA GLN A 65 -1.34 -8.40 4.02
C GLN A 65 -0.28 -9.10 3.14
N ALA A 66 0.01 -8.57 1.94
CA ALA A 66 1.03 -9.09 1.04
C ALA A 66 2.48 -8.66 1.39
N HIS A 67 2.67 -7.58 2.17
CA HIS A 67 4.03 -7.08 2.44
C HIS A 67 4.74 -7.85 3.57
N VAL A 68 3.98 -8.45 4.49
CA VAL A 68 4.53 -9.12 5.68
C VAL A 68 5.09 -10.52 5.35
N MET A 69 4.56 -11.22 4.35
CA MET A 69 4.99 -12.59 4.01
C MET A 69 6.00 -12.67 2.85
N THR A 70 6.37 -11.54 2.24
CA THR A 70 7.31 -11.53 1.12
C THR A 70 8.70 -11.07 1.61
N ASN A 71 9.31 -11.85 2.50
CA ASN A 71 10.68 -11.58 2.93
C ASN A 71 11.66 -11.86 1.77
N ARG A 72 12.78 -11.14 1.70
CA ARG A 72 13.78 -11.31 0.63
C ARG A 72 14.33 -12.74 0.59
N ALA A 73 14.52 -13.36 1.76
CA ALA A 73 14.93 -14.76 1.87
C ALA A 73 13.93 -15.71 1.19
N THR A 74 12.64 -15.47 1.36
CA THR A 74 11.57 -16.26 0.76
C THR A 74 11.55 -16.11 -0.77
N ILE A 75 11.77 -14.90 -1.29
CA ILE A 75 11.87 -14.66 -2.74
C ILE A 75 13.04 -15.45 -3.33
N LEU A 76 14.21 -15.42 -2.67
CA LEU A 76 15.40 -16.14 -3.13
C LEU A 76 15.21 -17.65 -3.10
N ALA A 77 14.56 -18.19 -2.06
CA ALA A 77 14.26 -19.61 -1.97
C ALA A 77 13.32 -20.07 -3.11
N VAL A 78 12.32 -19.26 -3.46
CA VAL A 78 11.46 -19.54 -4.64
C VAL A 78 12.25 -19.49 -5.94
N ASP A 79 13.16 -18.52 -6.11
CA ASP A 79 14.02 -18.40 -7.30
C ASP A 79 14.90 -19.63 -7.48
N GLU A 80 15.53 -20.09 -6.40
CA GLU A 80 16.42 -21.26 -6.40
C GLU A 80 15.66 -22.53 -6.80
N LEU A 81 14.46 -22.77 -6.25
CA LEU A 81 13.64 -23.93 -6.62
C LEU A 81 13.23 -23.93 -8.10
N ILE A 82 12.93 -22.76 -8.66
CA ILE A 82 12.60 -22.63 -10.08
C ILE A 82 13.84 -22.90 -10.95
N ARG A 83 15.02 -22.41 -10.54
CA ARG A 83 16.28 -22.67 -11.25
C ARG A 83 16.66 -24.14 -11.23
N GLN A 84 16.41 -24.85 -10.13
CA GLN A 84 16.67 -26.28 -9.99
C GLN A 84 15.69 -27.12 -10.81
N ASN A 85 14.41 -26.71 -10.88
CA ASN A 85 13.40 -27.41 -11.66
C ASN A 85 12.45 -26.41 -12.35
N LEU A 86 12.68 -26.18 -13.65
CA LEU A 86 11.85 -25.28 -14.45
C LEU A 86 10.40 -25.78 -14.66
N TRP A 87 10.08 -27.04 -14.33
CA TRP A 87 8.72 -27.60 -14.45
C TRP A 87 7.96 -27.66 -13.13
N ILE A 88 8.54 -27.14 -12.05
CA ILE A 88 7.94 -27.18 -10.72
C ILE A 88 6.56 -26.51 -10.67
N ILE A 89 5.63 -27.11 -9.94
CA ILE A 89 4.27 -26.60 -9.80
C ILE A 89 4.22 -25.65 -8.59
N THR A 90 3.43 -24.58 -8.70
CA THR A 90 3.21 -23.61 -7.60
C THR A 90 2.80 -24.27 -6.28
N ARG A 91 2.13 -25.43 -6.34
CA ARG A 91 1.73 -26.21 -5.16
C ARG A 91 2.92 -26.87 -4.48
N GLU A 92 3.89 -27.37 -5.24
CA GLU A 92 5.10 -28.00 -4.70
C GLU A 92 5.97 -26.97 -4.00
N ILE A 93 6.20 -25.81 -4.64
CA ILE A 93 6.90 -24.67 -4.00
C ILE A 93 6.22 -24.25 -2.69
N ALA A 94 4.88 -24.19 -2.68
CA ALA A 94 4.12 -23.83 -1.50
C ALA A 94 4.30 -24.83 -0.35
N VAL A 95 4.38 -26.13 -0.67
CA VAL A 95 4.61 -27.19 0.31
C VAL A 95 6.05 -27.17 0.82
N GLU A 96 7.04 -27.11 -0.08
CA GLU A 96 8.46 -27.14 0.30
C GLU A 96 8.85 -25.95 1.17
N LEU A 97 8.38 -24.75 0.82
CA LEU A 97 8.69 -23.54 1.57
C LEU A 97 7.71 -23.27 2.72
N SER A 98 6.68 -24.12 2.89
CA SER A 98 5.60 -23.91 3.87
C SER A 98 4.93 -22.53 3.75
N ILE A 99 4.71 -22.06 2.51
CA ILE A 99 4.10 -20.77 2.21
C ILE A 99 2.70 -20.98 1.64
N ILE A 100 1.79 -20.05 1.92
CA ILE A 100 0.47 -20.03 1.29
C ILE A 100 0.62 -19.90 -0.23
N LYS A 101 -0.05 -20.78 -0.98
CA LYS A 101 -0.07 -20.82 -2.46
C LYS A 101 -0.29 -19.45 -3.11
N GLY A 102 -1.15 -18.61 -2.52
CA GLY A 102 -1.43 -17.25 -3.02
C GLY A 102 -0.20 -16.35 -3.08
N THR A 103 0.75 -16.53 -2.16
CA THR A 103 1.99 -15.76 -2.14
C THR A 103 2.98 -16.23 -3.19
N VAL A 104 3.08 -17.54 -3.44
CA VAL A 104 3.88 -18.06 -4.54
C VAL A 104 3.36 -17.53 -5.89
N HIS A 105 2.04 -17.52 -6.08
CA HIS A 105 1.41 -16.89 -7.26
C HIS A 105 1.70 -15.40 -7.40
N HIS A 106 1.95 -14.68 -6.30
CA HIS A 106 2.34 -13.28 -6.34
C HIS A 106 3.84 -13.11 -6.66
N ILE A 107 4.70 -13.91 -6.03
CA ILE A 107 6.17 -13.81 -6.13
C ILE A 107 6.65 -14.11 -7.56
N ILE A 108 6.20 -15.23 -8.15
CA ILE A 108 6.70 -15.72 -9.44
C ILE A 108 6.58 -14.64 -10.55
N PRO A 109 5.40 -14.09 -10.86
CA PRO A 109 5.28 -13.09 -11.92
C PRO A 109 5.67 -11.67 -11.47
N LYS A 110 5.37 -11.24 -10.23
CA LYS A 110 5.56 -9.81 -9.84
C LYS A 110 6.93 -9.49 -9.26
N LYS A 111 7.63 -10.47 -8.70
CA LYS A 111 8.95 -10.25 -8.06
C LYS A 111 10.08 -10.85 -8.88
N LEU A 112 9.87 -12.04 -9.45
CA LEU A 112 10.90 -12.74 -10.23
C LEU A 112 10.74 -12.58 -11.75
N GLY A 113 9.57 -12.16 -12.23
CA GLY A 113 9.33 -11.98 -13.66
C GLY A 113 9.18 -13.28 -14.45
N TYR A 114 8.93 -14.41 -13.78
CA TYR A 114 8.69 -15.67 -14.49
C TYR A 114 7.26 -15.73 -15.06
N GLY A 115 7.17 -16.22 -16.29
CA GLY A 115 5.95 -16.67 -16.95
C GLY A 115 5.87 -18.19 -16.94
N LYS A 116 4.65 -18.73 -16.96
CA LYS A 116 4.45 -20.16 -17.23
C LYS A 116 4.02 -20.33 -18.68
N VAL A 117 4.80 -21.09 -19.46
CA VAL A 117 4.50 -21.48 -20.85
C VAL A 117 4.23 -22.99 -20.82
N CYS A 118 2.98 -23.39 -21.07
CA CYS A 118 2.50 -24.76 -20.83
C CYS A 118 2.79 -25.21 -19.37
N ALA A 119 3.79 -26.08 -19.18
CA ALA A 119 4.24 -26.56 -17.87
C ALA A 119 5.55 -25.89 -17.39
N GLN A 120 6.28 -25.18 -18.26
CA GLN A 120 7.61 -24.64 -17.99
C GLN A 120 7.58 -23.20 -17.49
N CYS A 121 8.34 -22.92 -16.44
CA CYS A 121 8.68 -21.58 -15.97
C CYS A 121 9.76 -20.99 -16.88
N VAL A 122 9.44 -19.87 -17.53
CA VAL A 122 10.31 -19.15 -18.46
C VAL A 122 10.41 -17.70 -18.00
N THR A 123 11.61 -17.14 -17.97
CA THR A 123 11.80 -15.72 -17.67
C THR A 123 11.07 -14.88 -18.72
N LYS A 124 10.10 -14.07 -18.31
CA LYS A 124 9.58 -13.02 -19.19
C LYS A 124 10.65 -11.96 -19.21
N HIS A 125 11.34 -11.81 -20.33
CA HIS A 125 12.34 -10.76 -20.48
C HIS A 125 11.73 -9.39 -20.08
N LEU A 126 12.54 -8.65 -19.30
CA LEU A 126 12.28 -7.35 -18.68
C LEU A 126 11.85 -6.27 -19.68
#